data_AF-A0A5J6CWJ9-F1
#
_entry.id   AF-A0A5J6CWJ9-F1
#
_cell.length_a   1.000
_cell.length_b   1.000
_cell.length_c   1.000
_cell.angle_alpha   90.00
_cell.angle_beta   90.00
_cell.angle_gamma   90.00
#
_symmetry.space_group_name_H-M   'P 1'
#
loop_
_entity.id
_entity.type
_entity.pdbx_description
1 polymer ?
#
loop_
_entity_poly.entity_id
_entity_poly.type
_entity_poly.pdbx_seq_one_letter_code
_entity_poly.pdbx_strand_id
1 'polypeptide(L)' 'AFMGYVLPWGQMSFWGATVITNLFSAIPYIGTDLVEWI' A
#
# COMPACT_ATOMS: atom_id res chain seq x y z
N ALA A 1 2.85 -12.03 6.79
CA ALA A 1 2.68 -11.13 7.95
C ALA A 1 1.90 -9.86 7.60
N PHE A 2 2.35 -9.07 6.62
CA PHE A 2 1.70 -7.81 6.24
C PHE A 2 0.23 -7.92 5.83
N MET A 3 -0.13 -8.78 4.87
CA MET A 3 -1.54 -8.99 4.47
C MET A 3 -2.44 -9.46 5.62
N GLY A 4 -1.89 -10.23 6.58
CA GLY A 4 -2.60 -10.67 7.79
C GLY A 4 -2.90 -9.54 8.78
N TYR A 5 -2.14 -8.44 8.73
CA TYR A 5 -2.37 -7.24 9.54
C TYR A 5 -3.34 -6.26 8.86
N VAL A 6 -3.58 -6.41 7.55
CA VAL A 6 -4.58 -5.63 6.79
C VAL A 6 -5.99 -6.20 6.98
N LEU A 7 -6.11 -7.53 7.09
CA LEU A 7 -7.35 -8.29 7.28
C LEU A 7 -8.30 -7.83 8.42
N PRO A 8 -7.83 -7.37 9.60
CA PRO A 8 -8.71 -6.87 10.67
C PRO A 8 -9.35 -5.51 10.35
N TRP A 9 -8.99 -4.89 9.22
CA TRP A 9 -9.52 -3.62 8.69
C TRP A 9 -9.60 -2.49 9.74
N GLY A 10 -8.61 -2.41 10.63
CA GLY A 10 -8.49 -1.33 11.61
C GLY A 10 -7.88 -0.05 11.02
N GLN A 11 -7.97 1.07 11.77
CA GLN A 11 -7.32 2.35 11.39
C GLN A 11 -5.83 2.18 11.07
N MET A 12 -5.06 1.50 11.95
CA MET A 12 -3.63 1.26 11.70
C MET A 12 -3.38 0.30 10.52
N SER A 13 -4.29 -0.64 10.29
CA SER A 13 -4.23 -1.56 9.14
C SER A 13 -4.43 -0.82 7.81
N PHE A 14 -5.38 0.12 7.77
CA PHE A 14 -5.64 0.96 6.61
C PHE A 14 -4.46 1.88 6.31
N TRP A 15 -3.99 2.65 7.30
CA TRP A 15 -2.85 3.54 7.12
C TRP A 15 -1.56 2.78 6.79
N GLY A 16 -1.35 1.61 7.41
CA GLY A 16 -0.21 0.75 7.09
C GLY A 16 -0.23 0.24 5.64
N ALA A 17 -1.41 -0.12 5.13
CA ALA A 17 -1.57 -0.50 3.72
C ALA A 17 -1.26 0.68 2.79
N THR A 18 -1.83 1.86 3.07
CA THR A 18 -1.60 3.08 2.27
C THR A 18 -0.13 3.50 2.23
N VAL A 19 0.59 3.46 3.35
CA VAL A 19 2.02 3.83 3.36
C VAL A 19 2.85 2.86 2.53
N ILE A 20 2.58 1.56 2.64
CA ILE A 20 3.35 0.53 1.93
C ILE A 20 3.07 0.55 0.43
N THR A 21 1.82 0.73 0.00
CA THR A 21 1.51 0.87 -1.43
C THR A 21 2.13 2.14 -2.00
N ASN A 22 2.10 3.26 -1.27
CA ASN A 22 2.74 4.50 -1.73
C ASN A 22 4.27 4.42 -1.86
N LEU A 23 4.96 3.45 -1.27
CA LEU A 23 6.40 3.26 -1.54
C LEU A 23 6.68 2.91 -3.01
N PHE A 24 5.73 2.26 -3.70
CA PHE A 24 5.86 1.95 -5.12
C PHE A 24 5.73 3.18 -6.03
N SER A 25 5.17 4.29 -5.52
CA SER A 25 5.11 5.57 -6.26
C SER A 25 6.49 6.17 -6.50
N ALA A 26 7.53 5.71 -5.81
CA ALA A 26 8.90 6.16 -5.99
C ALA A 26 9.56 5.65 -7.28
N ILE A 27 8.93 4.70 -7.99
CA ILE A 27 9.46 4.17 -9.24
C ILE A 27 9.22 5.18 -10.38
N PRO A 28 10.27 5.61 -11.11
CA PRO A 28 10.11 6.56 -12.22
C PRO A 28 9.24 5.98 -13.34
N TYR A 29 8.45 6.83 -13.98
CA TYR A 29 7.58 6.55 -15.14
C TYR A 29 6.38 5.61 -14.89
N ILE A 30 6.47 4.64 -13.97
CA ILE A 30 5.43 3.62 -13.76
C ILE A 30 4.92 3.55 -12.30
N GLY A 31 5.49 4.34 -11.39
CA GLY A 31 5.20 4.20 -9.95
C GLY A 31 3.75 4.48 -9.59
N THR A 32 3.14 5.51 -10.15
CA THR A 32 1.73 5.86 -9.88
C THR A 32 0.77 4.79 -10.38
N ASP A 33 0.99 4.28 -11.58
CA ASP A 33 0.13 3.26 -12.20
C ASP A 33 0.21 1.93 -11.42
N LEU A 34 1.36 1.63 -10.84
CA LEU A 34 1.54 0.48 -9.95
C LEU A 34 0.81 0.64 -8.61
N VAL A 35 0.72 1.85 -8.06
CA VAL A 35 -0.04 2.10 -6.82
C VAL A 35 -1.54 1.97 -7.06
N GLU A 36 -2.06 2.44 -8.19
CA GLU A 36 -3.49 2.30 -8.52
C GLU A 36 -3.90 0.86 -8.85
N TRP A 37 -2.97 0.02 -9.29
CA TRP A 37 -3.23 -1.38 -9.59
C TRP A 37 -3.29 -2.29 -8.35
N ILE A 38 -2.56 -1.92 -7.28
CA ILE A 38 -2.47 -2.69 -6.02
C ILE A 38 -3.65 -2.36 -5.10
#